data_AF-A0A9D9DPE1-F1
#
_entry.id   AF-A0A9D9DPE1-F1
#
_cell.length_a   1.000
_cell.length_b   1.000
_cell.length_c   1.000
_cell.angle_alpha   90.00
_cell.angle_beta   90.00
_cell.angle_gamma   90.00
#
_symmetry.space_group_name_H-M   'P 1'
#
loop_
_entity.id
_entity.type
_entity.pdbx_description
1 polymer ?
#
loop_
_entity_poly.entity_id
_entity_poly.type
_entity_poly.pdbx_seq_one_letter_code
_entity_poly.pdbx_strand_id
1 'polypeptide(L)'
;MKIFKMISEKFNSKNKKIISGGMTIPVELNFDAEKNEFLDNLSRKAVKLYEKQTDIKNFSKLVLSDPENTSHNERVSELMQKGVVDPLEDEKLKKLADNSKFLRDLGLID
;
A
#
# COMPACT_ATOMS: atom_id res chain seq x y z
N MET A 1 -32.98 -8.14 -30.50
CA MET A 1 -32.03 -7.28 -29.73
C MET A 1 -32.75 -6.06 -29.12
N LYS A 2 -33.68 -6.26 -28.18
CA LYS A 2 -34.47 -5.15 -27.57
C LYS A 2 -33.67 -4.42 -26.48
N ILE A 3 -32.87 -5.18 -25.74
CA ILE A 3 -32.02 -4.70 -24.64
C ILE A 3 -30.93 -3.74 -25.15
N PHE A 4 -30.24 -4.09 -26.24
CA PHE A 4 -29.23 -3.23 -26.85
C PHE A 4 -29.80 -1.89 -27.33
N LYS A 5 -31.01 -1.88 -27.88
CA LYS A 5 -31.68 -0.66 -28.32
C LYS A 5 -32.03 0.26 -27.14
N MET A 6 -32.59 -0.31 -26.06
CA MET A 6 -32.88 0.46 -24.83
C MET A 6 -31.62 1.02 -24.16
N ILE A 7 -30.51 0.28 -24.16
CA ILE A 7 -29.23 0.75 -23.62
C ILE A 7 -28.69 1.91 -24.47
N SER A 8 -28.73 1.79 -25.79
CA SER A 8 -28.30 2.84 -26.72
C SER A 8 -29.15 4.12 -26.59
N GLU A 9 -30.47 3.99 -26.48
CA GLU A 9 -31.38 5.13 -26.28
C GLU A 9 -31.16 5.83 -24.94
N LYS A 10 -30.90 5.08 -23.86
CA LYS A 10 -30.55 5.65 -22.53
C LYS A 10 -29.21 6.40 -22.54
N PHE A 11 -28.24 5.96 -23.33
CA PHE A 11 -26.95 6.66 -23.46
C PHE A 11 -27.09 7.95 -24.29
N ASN A 12 -27.84 7.91 -25.39
CA ASN A 12 -28.01 9.07 -26.26
C ASN A 12 -28.87 10.20 -25.65
N SER A 13 -29.82 9.87 -24.78
CA SER A 13 -30.68 10.86 -24.13
C SER A 13 -29.97 11.65 -23.01
N LYS A 14 -28.90 11.11 -22.42
CA LYS A 14 -28.05 11.83 -21.46
C LYS A 14 -27.03 12.78 -22.12
N ASN A 15 -26.69 12.55 -23.39
CA ASN A 15 -25.63 13.28 -24.09
C ASN A 15 -26.12 14.47 -24.95
N LYS A 16 -27.43 14.74 -25.02
CA LYS A 16 -27.98 15.84 -25.86
C LYS A 16 -27.91 17.25 -25.25
N LYS A 17 -27.30 17.44 -24.07
CA LYS A 17 -27.10 18.77 -23.45
C LYS A 17 -25.64 19.21 -23.26
N ILE A 18 -24.69 18.57 -23.95
CA ILE A 18 -23.30 19.06 -23.99
C ILE A 18 -22.83 18.99 -25.44
N ILE A 19 -23.26 19.96 -26.24
CA ILE A 19 -22.65 20.21 -27.55
C ILE A 19 -21.78 21.45 -27.38
N SER A 20 -20.48 21.24 -27.24
CA SER A 20 -19.46 21.96 -28.03
C SER A 20 -18.06 21.53 -27.60
N GLY A 21 -17.28 21.02 -28.55
CA GLY A 21 -15.82 20.97 -28.46
C GLY A 21 -15.26 19.70 -27.85
N GLY A 22 -14.63 18.88 -28.69
CA GLY A 22 -13.61 17.95 -28.22
C GLY A 22 -12.46 18.75 -27.63
N MET A 23 -12.55 19.03 -26.34
CA MET A 23 -11.47 19.53 -25.51
C MET A 23 -11.73 18.96 -24.13
N THR A 24 -10.76 18.24 -23.58
CA THR A 24 -10.65 18.15 -22.13
C THR A 24 -10.70 19.58 -21.61
N ILE A 25 -11.78 19.96 -20.92
CA ILE A 25 -11.80 21.23 -20.19
C ILE A 25 -10.59 21.15 -19.26
N PRO A 26 -9.56 21.99 -19.43
CA PRO A 26 -8.50 22.05 -18.45
C PRO A 26 -9.21 22.42 -17.17
N VAL A 27 -9.10 21.58 -16.15
CA VAL A 27 -9.55 22.02 -14.84
C VAL A 27 -8.63 23.21 -14.54
N GLU A 28 -9.17 24.43 -14.60
CA GLU A 28 -8.52 25.63 -14.06
C GLU A 28 -8.50 25.46 -12.55
N LEU A 29 -7.66 24.53 -12.10
CA LEU A 29 -7.29 24.39 -10.71
C LEU A 29 -6.32 25.53 -10.48
N ASN A 30 -6.76 26.55 -9.77
CA ASN A 30 -5.86 27.31 -8.94
C ASN A 30 -5.19 26.27 -8.03
N PHE A 31 -4.00 25.82 -8.43
CA PHE A 31 -3.14 25.01 -7.59
C PHE A 31 -2.57 25.94 -6.54
N ASP A 32 -3.44 26.39 -5.64
CA ASP A 32 -2.97 26.81 -4.34
C ASP A 32 -2.21 25.60 -3.80
N ALA A 33 -0.92 25.79 -3.51
CA ALA A 33 -0.05 24.75 -2.97
C ALA A 33 -0.54 24.22 -1.61
N GLU A 34 -1.63 24.80 -1.10
CA GLU A 34 -2.38 24.37 0.06
C GLU A 34 -3.31 23.20 -0.30
N LYS A 35 -2.81 21.99 -0.07
CA LYS A 35 -3.58 20.73 0.10
C LYS A 35 -4.78 20.57 -0.83
N ASN A 36 -4.51 20.06 -2.03
CA ASN A 36 -5.57 19.60 -2.92
C ASN A 36 -6.16 18.26 -2.41
N GLU A 37 -7.19 18.34 -1.58
CA GLU A 37 -7.85 17.20 -0.93
C GLU A 37 -8.27 16.09 -1.92
N PHE A 38 -8.63 16.46 -3.15
CA PHE A 38 -8.95 15.50 -4.20
C PHE A 38 -7.72 14.68 -4.62
N LEU A 39 -6.59 15.34 -4.89
CA LEU A 39 -5.34 14.67 -5.26
C LEU A 39 -4.78 13.85 -4.10
N ASP A 40 -4.91 14.33 -2.86
CA ASP A 40 -4.52 13.59 -1.66
C ASP A 40 -5.35 12.31 -1.51
N ASN A 41 -6.66 12.40 -1.69
CA ASN A 41 -7.56 11.24 -1.60
C ASN A 41 -7.33 10.24 -2.75
N LEU A 42 -7.05 10.72 -3.96
CA LEU A 42 -6.69 9.88 -5.09
C LEU A 42 -5.37 9.14 -4.83
N SER A 43 -4.36 9.85 -4.33
CA SER A 43 -3.05 9.29 -4.00
C SER A 43 -3.16 8.24 -2.90
N ARG A 44 -3.90 8.54 -1.81
CA ARG A 44 -4.17 7.55 -0.75
C ARG A 44 -4.86 6.30 -1.27
N LYS A 45 -5.83 6.45 -2.19
CA LYS A 45 -6.52 5.32 -2.79
C LYS A 45 -5.60 4.48 -3.68
N ALA A 46 -4.70 5.11 -4.43
CA ALA A 46 -3.69 4.42 -5.22
C ALA A 46 -2.73 3.62 -4.34
N VAL A 47 -2.25 4.21 -3.24
CA VAL A 47 -1.39 3.51 -2.25
C VAL A 47 -2.12 2.30 -1.67
N LYS A 48 -3.36 2.46 -1.20
CA LYS A 48 -4.15 1.34 -0.66
C LYS A 48 -4.35 0.19 -1.65
N LEU A 49 -4.56 0.51 -2.94
CA LEU A 49 -4.68 -0.51 -3.98
C LEU A 49 -3.35 -1.25 -4.20
N TYR A 50 -2.24 -0.53 -4.19
CA TYR A 50 -0.90 -1.12 -4.32
C TYR A 50 -0.56 -2.02 -3.13
N GLU A 51 -0.82 -1.56 -1.90
CA GLU A 51 -0.66 -2.34 -0.67
C GLU A 51 -1.48 -3.63 -0.75
N LYS A 52 -2.78 -3.52 -1.06
CA LYS A 52 -3.66 -4.68 -1.22
C LYS A 52 -3.16 -5.68 -2.26
N GLN A 53 -2.70 -5.20 -3.42
CA GLN A 53 -2.16 -6.06 -4.47
C GLN A 53 -0.88 -6.77 -4.01
N THR A 54 -0.06 -6.07 -3.24
CA THR A 54 1.20 -6.60 -2.68
C THR A 54 0.91 -7.68 -1.64
N ASP A 55 -0.05 -7.44 -0.75
CA ASP A 55 -0.50 -8.40 0.25
C ASP A 55 -1.05 -9.67 -0.40
N ILE A 56 -1.92 -9.55 -1.40
CA ILE A 56 -2.44 -10.70 -2.16
C ILE A 56 -1.31 -11.49 -2.79
N LYS A 57 -0.31 -10.82 -3.37
CA LYS A 57 0.84 -11.47 -3.99
C LYS A 57 1.69 -12.21 -2.96
N ASN A 58 1.97 -11.60 -1.82
CA ASN A 58 2.75 -12.21 -0.75
C ASN A 58 2.02 -13.39 -0.12
N PHE A 59 0.71 -13.25 0.13
CA PHE A 59 -0.13 -14.33 0.62
C PHE A 59 -0.18 -15.50 -0.37
N SER A 60 -0.36 -15.23 -1.66
CA SER A 60 -0.36 -16.28 -2.69
C SER A 60 0.96 -17.04 -2.73
N LYS A 61 2.09 -16.34 -2.57
CA LYS A 61 3.40 -16.98 -2.45
C LYS A 61 3.51 -17.87 -1.21
N LEU A 62 2.96 -17.43 -0.09
CA LEU A 62 2.97 -18.19 1.17
C LEU A 62 2.10 -19.46 1.07
N VAL A 63 0.91 -19.36 0.47
CA VAL A 63 0.04 -20.52 0.27
C VAL A 63 0.66 -21.56 -0.66
N LEU A 64 1.39 -21.10 -1.68
CA LEU A 64 2.07 -21.96 -2.63
C LEU A 64 3.48 -22.38 -2.20
N SER A 65 4.02 -21.80 -1.12
CA SER A 65 5.32 -22.19 -0.62
C SER A 65 5.24 -23.55 0.06
N ASP A 66 6.24 -24.38 -0.18
CA ASP A 66 6.39 -25.66 0.49
C ASP A 66 6.67 -25.42 1.98
N PRO A 67 5.75 -25.80 2.89
CA PRO A 67 5.89 -25.55 4.32
C PRO A 67 7.07 -26.29 4.95
N GLU A 68 7.57 -27.35 4.31
CA GLU A 68 8.73 -28.12 4.76
C GLU A 68 10.06 -27.55 4.23
N ASN A 69 10.01 -26.47 3.44
CA ASN A 69 11.21 -25.87 2.87
C ASN A 69 11.99 -25.07 3.91
N THR A 70 12.99 -25.72 4.52
CA THR A 70 13.90 -25.15 5.50
C THR A 70 15.07 -24.36 4.91
N SER A 71 15.16 -24.19 3.59
CA SER A 71 16.31 -23.52 2.94
C SER A 71 16.57 -22.10 3.45
N HIS A 72 15.52 -21.38 3.87
CA HIS A 72 15.69 -20.05 4.45
C HIS A 72 16.25 -20.12 5.87
N ASN A 73 15.87 -21.14 6.66
CA ASN A 73 16.42 -21.38 8.00
C ASN A 73 17.90 -21.74 7.92
N GLU A 74 18.29 -22.55 6.92
CA GLU A 74 19.68 -22.88 6.64
C GLU A 74 20.49 -21.65 6.27
N ARG A 75 19.98 -20.78 5.40
CA ARG A 75 20.63 -19.51 5.03
C ARG A 75 20.81 -18.58 6.23
N VAL A 76 19.81 -18.46 7.10
CA VAL A 76 19.92 -17.67 8.33
C VAL A 76 20.99 -18.28 9.24
N SER A 77 20.98 -19.59 9.41
CA SER A 77 21.98 -20.30 10.22
C SER A 77 23.40 -20.10 9.68
N GLU A 78 23.60 -20.15 8.36
CA GLU A 78 24.89 -19.83 7.73
C GLU A 78 25.33 -18.39 7.97
N LEU A 79 24.41 -17.43 7.94
CA LEU A 79 24.73 -16.02 8.21
C LEU A 79 25.14 -15.80 9.67
N MET A 80 24.45 -16.47 10.60
CA MET A 80 24.84 -16.46 12.02
C MET A 80 26.22 -17.09 12.23
N GLN A 81 26.52 -18.21 11.56
CA GLN A 81 27.85 -18.84 11.58
C GLN A 81 28.94 -17.94 11.00
N LYS A 82 28.61 -17.11 10.00
CA LYS A 82 29.51 -16.10 9.41
C LYS A 82 29.72 -14.88 10.29
N GLY A 83 29.14 -14.85 11.49
CA GLY A 83 29.32 -13.76 12.46
C GLY A 83 28.42 -12.54 12.22
N VAL A 84 27.37 -12.68 11.39
CA VAL A 84 26.32 -11.66 11.33
C VAL A 84 25.57 -11.70 12.65
N VAL A 85 25.73 -10.64 13.45
CA VAL A 85 25.11 -10.56 14.77
C VAL A 85 23.64 -10.29 14.62
N ASP A 86 22.79 -11.14 15.18
CA ASP A 86 21.35 -10.91 15.19
C ASP A 86 21.07 -9.58 15.96
N PRO A 87 20.35 -8.62 15.35
CA PRO A 87 19.94 -7.40 16.02
C PRO A 87 18.91 -7.65 17.13
N LEU A 88 18.22 -8.79 17.12
CA LEU A 88 17.17 -9.19 18.06
C LEU A 88 17.64 -10.22 19.09
N GLU A 89 18.95 -10.40 19.26
CA GLU A 89 19.49 -11.23 20.35
C GLU A 89 18.87 -10.84 21.71
N ASP A 90 18.45 -11.84 22.48
CA ASP A 90 17.74 -11.64 23.76
C ASP A 90 18.50 -10.72 24.72
N GLU A 91 19.83 -10.73 24.70
CA GLU A 91 20.64 -9.82 25.50
C GLU A 91 20.54 -8.36 25.06
N LYS A 92 20.45 -8.10 23.75
CA LYS A 92 20.26 -6.75 23.22
C LYS A 92 18.83 -6.28 23.47
N LEU A 93 17.85 -7.17 23.35
CA LEU A 93 16.46 -6.87 23.70
C LEU A 93 16.32 -6.53 25.19
N LYS A 94 17.00 -7.26 26.08
CA LYS A 94 17.07 -6.91 27.52
C LYS A 94 17.69 -5.53 27.73
N LYS A 95 18.79 -5.20 27.04
CA LYS A 95 19.42 -3.87 27.10
C LYS A 95 18.49 -2.75 26.60
N LEU A 96 17.60 -3.03 25.64
CA LEU A 96 16.59 -2.08 25.18
C LEU A 96 15.48 -1.88 26.22
N ALA A 97 15.11 -2.93 26.98
CA ALA A 97 14.15 -2.81 28.06
C ALA A 97 14.65 -1.90 29.19
N ASP A 98 15.95 -1.83 29.43
CA ASP A 98 16.55 -0.93 30.44
C ASP A 98 16.87 0.47 29.88
N ASN A 99 16.62 0.72 28.59
CA ASN A 99 16.92 2.00 27.96
C ASN A 99 15.82 3.03 28.26
N SER A 100 16.04 3.84 29.30
CA SER A 100 15.08 4.86 29.74
C SER A 100 14.73 5.89 28.67
N LYS A 101 15.65 6.23 27.75
CA LYS A 101 15.34 7.14 26.63
C LYS A 101 14.37 6.49 25.66
N PHE A 102 14.64 5.24 25.28
CA PHE A 102 13.77 4.46 24.40
C PHE A 102 12.39 4.25 25.02
N LEU A 103 12.31 3.93 26.31
CA LEU A 103 11.03 3.76 27.01
C LEU A 103 10.23 5.08 27.10
N ARG A 104 10.89 6.22 27.28
CA ARG A 104 10.23 7.55 27.21
C ARG A 104 9.74 7.87 25.81
N ASP A 105 10.53 7.60 24.78
CA ASP A 105 10.14 7.82 23.38
C ASP A 105 8.91 6.96 23.00
N LEU A 106 8.75 5.79 23.63
CA LEU A 106 7.57 4.92 23.50
C LEU A 106 6.40 5.34 24.40
N GLY A 107 6.56 6.31 25.30
CA GLY A 107 5.53 6.73 26.26
C GLY A 107 5.21 5.69 27.33
N LEU A 108 6.14 4.77 27.62
CA LEU A 108 5.97 3.72 28.63
C LEU A 108 6.40 4.18 30.03
N ILE A 109 7.26 5.19 30.10
CA ILE A 109 7.69 5.86 31.33
C ILE A 109 7.76 7.38 31.08
N ASP A 110 7.62 8.17 32.14
CA ASP A 110 7.66 9.65 32.10
C ASP A 110 9.07 10.23 31.85
#